data_AF-A0A7X8C932-F1
#
_entry.id   AF-A0A7X8C932-F1
#
_cell.length_a   1.000
_cell.length_b   1.000
_cell.length_c   1.000
_cell.angle_alpha   90.00
_cell.angle_beta   90.00
_cell.angle_gamma   90.00
#
_symmetry.space_group_name_H-M   'P 1'
#
loop_
_entity.id
_entity.type
_entity.pdbx_description
1 polymer ?
#
loop_
_entity_poly.entity_id
_entity_poly.type
_entity_poly.pdbx_seq_one_letter_code
_entity_poly.pdbx_strand_id
1 'polypeptide(L)'
;MNKKVFVYGIFALIIFAVSCNSKNRNSKVVSTDFVQNSTERKKDTVSQQLHPNIWEVSEKMEKQEKLTTSDYDCICDFLLNNNDESKSEELGYILFEYLKNKPLNNSAFLSYLSKKETYQKEKFLTALIQIMCIDIGEENYSYGAFVKDFDMFSNSTSAKKAFNECMSNQ
;
A
#
# COMPACT_ATOMS: atom_id res chain seq x y z
N MET A 1 -26.74 -40.38 1.96
CA MET A 1 -25.51 -40.99 1.43
C MET A 1 -24.56 -39.88 1.03
N ASN A 2 -23.49 -39.71 1.81
CA ASN A 2 -22.46 -38.69 1.62
C ASN A 2 -21.51 -39.11 0.49
N LYS A 3 -21.23 -38.21 -0.46
CA LYS A 3 -20.00 -38.25 -1.25
C LYS A 3 -19.38 -36.86 -1.25
N LYS A 4 -18.51 -36.62 -0.28
CA LYS A 4 -17.56 -35.52 -0.31
C LYS A 4 -16.40 -35.97 -1.20
N VAL A 5 -16.23 -35.33 -2.34
CA VAL A 5 -15.04 -35.51 -3.19
C VAL A 5 -14.00 -34.51 -2.67
N PHE A 6 -13.00 -35.01 -1.96
CA PHE A 6 -11.82 -34.24 -1.57
C PHE A 6 -10.86 -34.22 -2.76
N VAL A 7 -10.69 -33.06 -3.40
CA VAL A 7 -9.64 -32.84 -4.39
C VAL A 7 -8.46 -32.20 -3.64
N TYR A 8 -7.40 -32.99 -3.43
CA TYR A 8 -6.12 -32.51 -2.93
C TYR A 8 -5.34 -31.92 -4.11
N GLY A 9 -5.28 -30.59 -4.18
CA GLY A 9 -4.40 -29.86 -5.10
C GLY A 9 -2.95 -29.90 -4.61
N ILE A 10 -2.05 -30.37 -5.47
CA ILE A 10 -0.62 -30.56 -5.23
C ILE A 10 0.07 -29.19 -5.11
N PHE A 11 0.70 -28.91 -3.97
CA PHE A 11 1.63 -27.79 -3.79
C PHE A 11 2.94 -28.10 -4.52
N ALA A 12 3.20 -27.39 -5.63
CA ALA A 12 4.51 -27.40 -6.26
C ALA A 12 5.39 -26.32 -5.59
N LEU A 13 6.29 -26.74 -4.69
CA LEU A 13 7.37 -25.93 -4.15
C LEU A 13 8.43 -25.71 -5.25
N ILE A 14 8.47 -24.52 -5.85
CA ILE A 14 9.59 -24.12 -6.70
C ILE A 14 10.63 -23.43 -5.82
N ILE A 15 11.70 -24.16 -5.48
CA ILE A 15 12.86 -23.62 -4.78
C ILE A 15 13.82 -23.04 -5.82
N PHE A 16 13.87 -21.72 -5.97
CA PHE A 16 14.98 -21.07 -6.67
C PHE A 16 16.17 -20.91 -5.72
N ALA A 17 17.06 -21.91 -5.72
CA ALA A 17 18.39 -21.77 -5.17
C ALA A 17 19.26 -20.99 -6.18
N VAL A 18 19.37 -19.67 -6.02
CA VAL A 18 20.43 -18.91 -6.69
C VAL A 18 21.71 -19.09 -5.89
N SER A 19 22.58 -19.93 -6.45
CA SER A 19 23.95 -20.15 -6.04
C SER A 19 24.75 -18.84 -6.11
N CYS A 20 25.02 -18.23 -4.95
CA CYS A 20 26.13 -17.31 -4.80
C CYS A 20 27.39 -18.13 -4.51
N ASN A 21 28.17 -18.46 -5.54
CA ASN A 21 29.55 -18.87 -5.33
C ASN A 21 30.54 -17.80 -5.80
N SER A 22 31.52 -17.62 -4.92
CA SER A 22 32.60 -16.66 -4.82
C SER A 22 33.25 -16.17 -6.11
N LYS A 23 33.59 -14.88 -6.11
CA LYS A 23 34.90 -14.42 -6.58
C LYS A 23 35.34 -13.17 -5.82
N ASN A 24 36.21 -13.42 -4.86
CA ASN A 24 37.11 -12.48 -4.22
C ASN A 24 37.92 -11.74 -5.30
N ARG A 25 37.77 -10.42 -5.40
CA ARG A 25 38.77 -9.55 -6.04
C ARG A 25 38.97 -8.32 -5.17
N ASN A 26 39.96 -8.43 -4.29
CA ASN A 26 40.76 -7.29 -3.84
C ASN A 26 41.24 -6.50 -5.06
N SER A 27 40.77 -5.27 -5.20
CA SER A 27 41.42 -4.25 -6.03
C SER A 27 41.65 -3.03 -5.16
N LYS A 28 42.83 -3.00 -4.56
CA LYS A 28 43.44 -1.84 -3.91
C LYS A 28 44.07 -1.00 -5.01
N VAL A 29 43.46 0.12 -5.38
CA VAL A 29 44.07 1.19 -6.20
C VAL A 29 43.53 2.52 -5.66
N VAL A 30 44.25 3.11 -4.71
CA VAL A 30 45.10 4.32 -4.86
C VAL A 30 44.28 5.56 -5.19
N SER A 31 44.05 6.34 -4.14
CA SER A 31 43.68 7.75 -4.20
C SER A 31 44.73 8.56 -4.98
N THR A 32 44.27 9.45 -5.83
CA THR A 32 44.98 10.68 -6.15
C THR A 32 43.99 11.84 -6.13
N ASP A 33 44.30 12.80 -5.28
CA ASP A 33 43.60 14.05 -5.05
C ASP A 33 43.40 14.84 -6.36
N PHE A 34 42.23 15.45 -6.49
CA PHE A 34 42.10 16.67 -7.30
C PHE A 34 41.22 17.69 -6.58
N VAL A 35 41.91 18.58 -5.88
CA VAL A 35 41.67 20.02 -5.76
C VAL A 35 40.22 20.47 -5.49
N GLN A 36 39.99 20.62 -4.19
CA GLN A 36 39.26 21.68 -3.51
C GLN A 36 39.10 22.97 -4.34
N ASN A 37 37.85 23.38 -4.59
CA ASN A 37 37.53 24.80 -4.67
C ASN A 37 36.23 25.09 -3.89
N SER A 38 36.38 26.02 -2.96
CA SER A 38 35.46 26.46 -1.93
C SER A 38 34.21 27.13 -2.47
N THR A 39 33.04 26.79 -1.90
CA THR A 39 32.08 27.78 -1.38
C THR A 39 31.24 27.09 -0.31
N GLU A 40 31.49 27.45 0.96
CA GLU A 40 30.57 27.17 2.06
C GLU A 40 29.21 27.81 1.75
N ARG A 41 28.24 27.00 1.33
CA ARG A 41 26.85 27.26 1.66
C ARG A 41 26.54 26.35 2.83
N LYS A 42 26.18 26.94 3.97
CA LYS A 42 25.42 26.27 5.02
C LYS A 42 24.22 25.59 4.33
N LYS A 43 24.33 24.30 4.04
CA LYS A 43 23.17 23.46 3.89
C LYS A 43 22.66 23.33 5.31
N ASP A 44 21.60 24.05 5.61
CA ASP A 44 20.65 23.60 6.61
C ASP A 44 20.35 22.15 6.24
N THR A 45 20.89 21.23 7.02
CA THR A 45 20.50 19.82 6.97
C THR A 45 19.09 19.79 7.53
N VAL A 46 18.12 20.23 6.72
CA VAL A 46 16.76 19.73 6.83
C VAL A 46 16.95 18.24 6.69
N SER A 47 16.87 17.54 7.82
CA SER A 47 16.81 16.08 7.87
C SER A 47 15.73 15.69 6.88
N GLN A 48 16.12 15.30 5.66
CA GLN A 48 15.21 14.70 4.71
C GLN A 48 14.76 13.42 5.41
N GLN A 49 13.58 13.47 6.03
CA GLN A 49 12.91 12.26 6.45
C GLN A 49 12.84 11.38 5.21
N LEU A 50 13.52 10.25 5.28
CA LEU A 50 13.48 9.24 4.24
C LEU A 50 12.00 8.83 4.15
N HIS A 51 11.30 9.29 3.12
CA HIS A 51 9.94 8.85 2.88
C HIS A 51 9.99 7.35 2.59
N PRO A 52 9.18 6.53 3.29
CA PRO A 52 9.20 5.10 3.08
C PRO A 52 8.76 4.79 1.64
N ASN A 53 9.33 3.74 1.05
CA ASN A 53 8.88 3.21 -0.23
C ASN A 53 7.52 2.50 -0.03
N ILE A 54 6.61 2.61 -0.99
CA ILE A 54 5.30 1.94 -0.92
C ILE A 54 5.43 0.42 -0.72
N TRP A 55 6.48 -0.22 -1.23
CA TRP A 55 6.70 -1.65 -0.99
C TRP A 55 7.10 -1.98 0.45
N GLU A 56 7.89 -1.12 1.10
CA GLU A 56 8.19 -1.29 2.53
C GLU A 56 6.92 -1.10 3.38
N VAL A 57 6.05 -0.16 2.97
CA VAL A 57 4.75 0.03 3.61
C VAL A 57 3.82 -1.17 3.36
N SER A 58 3.85 -1.76 2.17
CA SER A 58 3.07 -2.95 1.83
C SER A 58 3.44 -4.15 2.68
N GLU A 59 4.74 -4.40 2.92
CA GLU A 59 5.18 -5.48 3.79
C GLU A 59 4.67 -5.30 5.23
N LYS A 60 4.61 -4.06 5.73
CA LYS A 60 4.02 -3.76 7.05
C LYS A 60 2.53 -4.08 7.07
N MET A 61 1.80 -3.72 6.00
CA MET A 61 0.38 -3.99 5.87
C MET A 61 0.09 -5.50 5.82
N GLU A 62 0.86 -6.27 5.07
CA GLU A 62 0.78 -7.73 5.02
C GLU A 62 1.03 -8.36 6.39
N LYS A 63 2.02 -7.85 7.15
CA LYS A 63 2.33 -8.26 8.52
C LYS A 63 1.33 -7.72 9.57
N GLN A 64 0.34 -6.93 9.14
CA GLN A 64 -0.66 -6.28 10.00
C GLN A 64 -0.02 -5.38 11.08
N GLU A 65 1.11 -4.76 10.75
CA GLU A 65 1.81 -3.85 11.65
C GLU A 65 1.10 -2.49 11.71
N LYS A 66 1.30 -1.79 12.83
CA LYS A 66 0.79 -0.44 13.00
C LYS A 66 1.55 0.53 12.08
N LEU A 67 0.84 1.16 11.17
CA LEU A 67 1.39 2.18 10.29
C LEU A 67 1.62 3.53 11.00
N THR A 68 2.67 4.22 10.57
CA THR A 68 3.05 5.56 11.02
C THR A 68 2.45 6.65 10.13
N THR A 69 2.59 7.91 10.51
CA THR A 69 2.15 9.04 9.67
C THR A 69 2.87 9.07 8.32
N SER A 70 4.18 8.79 8.28
CA SER A 70 4.93 8.73 7.01
C SER A 70 4.50 7.56 6.12
N ASP A 71 4.09 6.44 6.72
CA ASP A 71 3.52 5.32 5.96
C ASP A 71 2.20 5.72 5.30
N TYR A 72 1.32 6.43 6.03
CA TYR A 72 0.07 6.95 5.48
C TYR A 72 0.27 8.05 4.44
N ASP A 73 1.26 8.95 4.61
CA ASP A 73 1.61 9.93 3.58
C ASP A 73 2.04 9.19 2.28
N CYS A 74 2.86 8.14 2.39
CA CYS A 74 3.27 7.30 1.25
C CYS A 74 2.09 6.60 0.55
N ILE A 75 1.16 6.02 1.31
CA ILE A 75 -0.07 5.42 0.75
C ILE A 75 -0.89 6.48 0.00
N CYS A 76 -1.11 7.64 0.60
CA CYS A 76 -1.86 8.74 -0.01
C CYS A 76 -1.21 9.24 -1.31
N ASP A 77 0.11 9.35 -1.34
CA ASP A 77 0.85 9.74 -2.54
C ASP A 77 0.71 8.69 -3.64
N PHE A 78 0.79 7.40 -3.29
CA PHE A 78 0.57 6.32 -4.24
C PHE A 78 -0.86 6.35 -4.83
N LEU A 79 -1.88 6.45 -3.97
CA LEU A 79 -3.30 6.47 -4.37
C LEU A 79 -3.62 7.55 -5.41
N LEU A 80 -2.90 8.68 -5.40
CA LEU A 80 -3.20 9.81 -6.28
C LEU A 80 -2.28 9.91 -7.50
N ASN A 81 -1.09 9.32 -7.45
CA ASN A 81 -0.05 9.57 -8.45
C ASN A 81 0.43 8.31 -9.18
N ASN A 82 0.00 7.11 -8.76
CA ASN A 82 0.36 5.89 -9.48
C ASN A 82 -0.47 5.71 -10.75
N ASN A 83 0.22 5.51 -11.89
CA ASN A 83 -0.40 5.22 -13.19
C ASN A 83 -0.12 3.79 -13.67
N ASP A 84 0.50 2.95 -12.82
CA ASP A 84 0.85 1.57 -13.13
C ASP A 84 -0.25 0.64 -12.63
N GLU A 85 -1.06 0.12 -13.55
CA GLU A 85 -2.23 -0.72 -13.24
C GLU A 85 -1.86 -1.97 -12.44
N SER A 86 -0.75 -2.65 -12.79
CA SER A 86 -0.33 -3.87 -12.10
C SER A 86 0.04 -3.58 -10.64
N LYS A 87 0.73 -2.46 -10.38
CA LYS A 87 1.02 -2.04 -9.00
C LYS A 87 -0.25 -1.63 -8.26
N SER A 88 -1.20 -1.01 -8.96
CA SER A 88 -2.47 -0.62 -8.35
C SER A 88 -3.27 -1.83 -7.90
N GLU A 89 -3.32 -2.90 -8.70
CA GLU A 89 -4.03 -4.13 -8.34
C GLU A 89 -3.41 -4.80 -7.10
N GLU A 90 -2.10 -5.05 -7.10
CA GLU A 90 -1.40 -5.68 -5.97
C GLU A 90 -1.59 -4.88 -4.69
N LEU A 91 -1.41 -3.56 -4.77
CA LEU A 91 -1.55 -2.70 -3.60
C LEU A 91 -3.02 -2.53 -3.16
N GLY A 92 -3.96 -2.61 -4.10
CA GLY A 92 -5.40 -2.64 -3.83
C GLY A 92 -5.79 -3.82 -2.96
N TYR A 93 -5.34 -5.02 -3.34
CA TYR A 93 -5.55 -6.24 -2.57
C TYR A 93 -4.95 -6.14 -1.16
N ILE A 94 -3.70 -5.66 -1.05
CA ILE A 94 -3.03 -5.52 0.26
C ILE A 94 -3.77 -4.52 1.16
N LEU A 95 -4.23 -3.39 0.62
CA LEU A 95 -5.01 -2.40 1.37
C LEU A 95 -6.36 -2.97 1.80
N PHE A 96 -7.03 -3.71 0.91
CA PHE A 96 -8.28 -4.38 1.20
C PHE A 96 -8.14 -5.33 2.40
N GLU A 97 -7.16 -6.23 2.38
CA GLU A 97 -6.89 -7.16 3.49
C GLU A 97 -6.40 -6.49 4.77
N TYR A 98 -5.62 -5.40 4.66
CA TYR A 98 -5.16 -4.63 5.82
C TYR A 98 -6.30 -3.92 6.56
N LEU A 99 -7.38 -3.57 5.87
CA LEU A 99 -8.49 -2.81 6.41
C LEU A 99 -9.74 -3.66 6.70
N LYS A 100 -9.99 -4.72 5.93
CA LYS A 100 -11.20 -5.56 6.04
C LYS A 100 -11.36 -6.13 7.45
N ASN A 101 -12.44 -5.74 8.12
CA ASN A 101 -12.77 -6.19 9.48
C ASN A 101 -11.62 -5.90 10.48
N LYS A 102 -10.93 -4.77 10.29
CA LYS A 102 -9.87 -4.27 11.19
C LYS A 102 -10.24 -2.87 11.72
N PRO A 103 -11.10 -2.76 12.76
CA PRO A 103 -11.56 -1.46 13.26
C PRO A 103 -10.43 -0.53 13.72
N LEU A 104 -9.35 -1.08 14.29
CA LEU A 104 -8.18 -0.30 14.72
C LEU A 104 -7.45 0.33 13.53
N ASN A 105 -7.31 -0.40 12.42
CA ASN A 105 -6.62 0.08 11.22
C ASN A 105 -7.48 1.13 10.49
N ASN A 106 -8.78 0.89 10.36
CA ASN A 106 -9.74 1.86 9.83
C ASN A 106 -9.73 3.15 10.65
N SER A 107 -9.84 3.05 11.98
CA SER A 107 -9.83 4.19 12.88
C SER A 107 -8.53 4.98 12.81
N ALA A 108 -7.38 4.28 12.77
CA ALA A 108 -6.08 4.93 12.66
C ALA A 108 -5.93 5.70 11.34
N PHE A 109 -6.34 5.10 10.21
CA PHE A 109 -6.25 5.77 8.93
C PHE A 109 -7.24 6.94 8.82
N LEU A 110 -8.48 6.75 9.27
CA LEU A 110 -9.49 7.81 9.33
C LEU A 110 -9.05 8.97 10.23
N SER A 111 -8.40 8.69 11.36
CA SER A 111 -7.85 9.70 12.27
C SER A 111 -6.73 10.50 11.59
N TYR A 112 -5.85 9.83 10.84
CA TYR A 112 -4.86 10.49 10.01
C TYR A 112 -5.52 11.40 8.95
N LEU A 113 -6.50 10.89 8.19
CA LEU A 113 -7.20 11.66 7.15
C LEU A 113 -7.98 12.85 7.71
N SER A 114 -8.49 12.75 8.93
CA SER A 114 -9.24 13.83 9.59
C SER A 114 -8.39 15.04 9.97
N LYS A 115 -7.05 14.94 9.85
CA LYS A 115 -6.12 16.06 9.98
C LYS A 115 -5.92 16.83 8.66
N LYS A 116 -6.42 16.30 7.54
CA LYS A 116 -6.35 16.92 6.21
C LYS A 116 -7.65 17.72 5.97
N GLU A 117 -7.64 18.60 4.97
CA GLU A 117 -8.85 19.31 4.55
C GLU A 117 -9.94 18.31 4.10
N THR A 118 -11.21 18.64 4.36
CA THR A 118 -12.37 17.78 4.03
C THR A 118 -12.35 17.30 2.57
N TYR A 119 -12.02 18.20 1.64
CA TYR A 119 -11.93 17.86 0.22
C TYR A 119 -10.83 16.81 -0.06
N GLN A 120 -9.66 16.96 0.56
CA GLN A 120 -8.57 15.99 0.41
C GLN A 120 -8.92 14.64 1.02
N LYS A 121 -9.53 14.63 2.20
CA LYS A 121 -10.03 13.40 2.83
C LYS A 121 -10.96 12.63 1.91
N GLU A 122 -11.98 13.30 1.35
CA GLU A 122 -12.93 12.66 0.43
C GLU A 122 -12.25 12.16 -0.85
N LYS A 123 -11.25 12.90 -1.36
CA LYS A 123 -10.43 12.46 -2.50
C LYS A 123 -9.67 11.17 -2.19
N PHE A 124 -9.04 11.06 -1.02
CA PHE A 124 -8.32 9.85 -0.63
C PHE A 124 -9.26 8.67 -0.41
N LEU A 125 -10.42 8.88 0.23
CA LEU A 125 -11.42 7.82 0.41
C LEU A 125 -11.97 7.32 -0.93
N THR A 126 -12.20 8.24 -1.88
CA THR A 126 -12.61 7.88 -3.26
C THR A 126 -11.54 7.02 -3.94
N ALA A 127 -10.28 7.47 -3.92
CA ALA A 127 -9.17 6.74 -4.55
C ALA A 127 -8.96 5.35 -3.91
N LEU A 128 -9.16 5.24 -2.60
CA LEU A 128 -9.05 3.98 -1.88
C LEU A 128 -10.14 2.97 -2.30
N ILE A 129 -11.37 3.42 -2.56
CA ILE A 129 -12.40 2.54 -3.14
C ILE A 129 -12.01 2.07 -4.54
N GLN A 130 -11.49 2.98 -5.36
CA GLN A 130 -11.12 2.68 -6.75
C GLN A 130 -9.97 1.67 -6.85
N ILE A 131 -8.98 1.74 -5.95
CA ILE A 131 -7.88 0.78 -5.97
C ILE A 131 -8.30 -0.60 -5.47
N MET A 132 -9.21 -0.68 -4.49
CA MET A 132 -9.77 -1.94 -3.96
C MET A 132 -10.94 -2.49 -4.78
N CYS A 133 -11.23 -1.88 -5.93
CA CYS A 133 -12.47 -2.08 -6.69
C CYS A 133 -12.67 -3.53 -7.17
N ILE A 134 -11.57 -4.18 -7.58
CA ILE A 134 -11.56 -5.58 -8.02
C ILE A 134 -11.99 -6.47 -6.84
N ASP A 135 -11.26 -6.38 -5.72
CA ASP A 135 -11.50 -7.21 -4.53
C ASP A 135 -12.89 -7.00 -3.93
N ILE A 136 -13.38 -5.75 -3.90
CA ILE A 136 -14.73 -5.41 -3.43
C ILE A 136 -15.79 -6.18 -4.20
N GLY A 137 -15.64 -6.27 -5.52
CA GLY A 137 -16.64 -6.89 -6.35
C GLY A 137 -16.48 -8.39 -6.52
N GLU A 138 -15.26 -8.93 -6.42
CA GLU A 138 -15.06 -10.38 -6.25
C GLU A 138 -15.77 -10.92 -5.00
N GLU A 139 -15.76 -10.15 -3.91
CA GLU A 139 -16.46 -10.45 -2.66
C GLU A 139 -17.97 -10.15 -2.71
N ASN A 140 -18.48 -9.61 -3.83
CA ASN A 140 -19.90 -9.33 -4.08
C ASN A 140 -20.54 -8.44 -3.00
N TYR A 141 -19.83 -7.41 -2.53
CA TYR A 141 -20.36 -6.52 -1.50
C TYR A 141 -21.62 -5.75 -1.96
N SER A 142 -22.54 -5.55 -1.03
CA SER A 142 -23.40 -4.36 -1.04
C SER A 142 -22.72 -3.25 -0.24
N TYR A 143 -23.02 -1.98 -0.52
CA TYR A 143 -22.41 -0.86 0.23
C TYR A 143 -22.64 -0.98 1.74
N GLY A 144 -23.84 -1.40 2.15
CA GLY A 144 -24.19 -1.58 3.57
C GLY A 144 -23.43 -2.71 4.26
N ALA A 145 -23.02 -3.75 3.51
CA ALA A 145 -22.14 -4.80 4.04
C ALA A 145 -20.68 -4.34 4.04
N PHE A 146 -20.25 -3.65 2.97
CA PHE A 146 -18.90 -3.10 2.84
C PHE A 146 -18.53 -2.18 4.01
N VAL A 147 -19.40 -1.21 4.36
CA VAL A 147 -19.11 -0.30 5.47
C VAL A 147 -19.13 -0.95 6.86
N LYS A 148 -19.54 -2.23 6.99
CA LYS A 148 -19.35 -2.97 8.26
C LYS A 148 -17.92 -3.44 8.42
N ASP A 149 -17.29 -3.85 7.31
CA ASP A 149 -15.90 -4.31 7.31
C ASP A 149 -14.92 -3.13 7.18
N PHE A 150 -15.39 -2.00 6.62
CA PHE A 150 -14.62 -0.79 6.39
C PHE A 150 -15.37 0.46 6.91
N ASP A 151 -15.54 0.55 8.23
CA ASP A 151 -16.37 1.57 8.89
C ASP A 151 -15.96 3.02 8.62
N MET A 152 -14.70 3.25 8.21
CA MET A 152 -14.21 4.57 7.84
C MET A 152 -14.95 5.23 6.67
N PHE A 153 -15.65 4.45 5.84
CA PHE A 153 -16.43 4.96 4.70
C PHE A 153 -17.88 5.31 5.05
N SER A 154 -18.37 4.95 6.24
CA SER A 154 -19.79 5.05 6.63
C SER A 154 -20.45 6.41 6.34
N ASN A 155 -19.70 7.50 6.45
CA ASN A 155 -20.20 8.88 6.27
C ASN A 155 -19.67 9.58 5.01
N SER A 156 -18.97 8.88 4.12
CA SER A 156 -18.41 9.49 2.90
C SER A 156 -19.35 9.31 1.71
N THR A 157 -19.96 10.42 1.27
CA THR A 157 -20.81 10.43 0.06
C THR A 157 -19.99 10.14 -1.20
N SER A 158 -18.75 10.62 -1.26
CA SER A 158 -17.88 10.40 -2.43
C SER A 158 -17.44 8.94 -2.54
N ALA A 159 -17.05 8.30 -1.43
CA ALA A 159 -16.72 6.89 -1.39
C ALA A 159 -17.92 6.02 -1.78
N LYS A 160 -19.14 6.35 -1.32
CA LYS A 160 -20.36 5.65 -1.74
C LYS A 160 -20.59 5.75 -3.25
N LYS A 161 -20.35 6.93 -3.85
CA LYS A 161 -20.47 7.10 -5.31
C LYS A 161 -19.43 6.23 -6.04
N ALA A 162 -18.18 6.27 -5.60
CA ALA A 162 -17.11 5.46 -6.17
C ALA A 162 -17.41 3.96 -6.06
N PHE A 163 -17.96 3.51 -4.92
CA PHE A 163 -18.38 2.12 -4.73
C PHE A 163 -19.45 1.71 -5.75
N ASN A 164 -20.47 2.54 -5.94
CA ASN A 164 -21.54 2.23 -6.88
C ASN A 164 -21.02 2.19 -8.32
N GLU A 165 -20.06 3.06 -8.68
CA GLU A 165 -19.40 3.05 -9.98
C GLU A 165 -18.59 1.77 -10.18
N CYS A 166 -17.82 1.37 -9.16
CA CYS A 166 -17.10 0.10 -9.14
C CYS A 166 -18.03 -1.09 -9.44
N MET A 167 -19.12 -1.21 -8.67
CA MET A 167 -20.06 -2.34 -8.82
C MET A 167 -20.87 -2.31 -10.12
N SER A 168 -21.03 -1.15 -10.77
CA SER A 168 -21.77 -1.07 -12.04
C SER A 168 -20.93 -1.48 -13.25
N ASN A 169 -19.61 -1.47 -13.11
CA ASN A 169 -18.65 -1.75 -14.18
C ASN A 169 -18.10 -3.20 -14.14
N GLN A 170 -18.59 -4.02 -13.21
CA GLN A 170 -18.29 -5.45 -13.12
C GLN A 170 -19.36 -6.29 -13.82
#